data_AF-A0A7Z9ZXV7-F1
#
_entry.id   AF-A0A7Z9ZXV7-F1
#
_cell.length_a   1.000
_cell.length_b   1.000
_cell.length_c   1.000
_cell.angle_alpha   90.00
_cell.angle_beta   90.00
_cell.angle_gamma   90.00
#
_symmetry.space_group_name_H-M   'P 1'
#
loop_
_entity.id
_entity.type
_entity.pdbx_description
1 polymer ?
#
loop_
_entity_poly.entity_id
_entity_poly.type
_entity_poly.pdbx_seq_one_letter_code
_entity_poly.pdbx_strand_id
1 'polypeptide(L)'
;MPGEEARALIISVYEDLLSTIFRKASPMVGAITVATLLESSLEDAKLRYPFLRAAEVGEEGVSLKGLHKEAKGIPPQKLKAGLEEWVSNLFAAFTILTGDVIVRQLGAEVERVKAKLRELRLE
;
A
#
# COMPACT_ATOMS: atom_id res chain seq x y z
N MET A 1 -25.70 1.55 -2.68
CA MET A 1 -24.76 0.71 -1.90
C MET A 1 -23.42 1.44 -1.78
N PRO A 2 -23.27 2.41 -0.85
CA PRO A 2 -22.08 3.29 -0.81
C PRO A 2 -20.78 2.57 -0.41
N GLY A 3 -20.87 1.50 0.39
CA GLY A 3 -19.69 0.86 0.99
C GLY A 3 -18.88 -0.04 0.06
N GLU A 4 -19.48 -0.59 -0.99
CA GLU A 4 -18.77 -1.49 -1.94
C GLU A 4 -17.91 -0.70 -2.92
N GLU A 5 -18.46 0.37 -3.50
CA GLU A 5 -17.75 1.31 -4.35
C GLU A 5 -16.58 1.96 -3.59
N ALA A 6 -16.80 2.37 -2.33
CA ALA A 6 -15.74 2.92 -1.50
C ALA A 6 -14.59 1.92 -1.28
N ARG A 7 -14.89 0.63 -0.99
CA ARG A 7 -13.85 -0.40 -0.83
C ARG A 7 -13.08 -0.65 -2.12
N ALA A 8 -13.78 -0.80 -3.24
CA ALA A 8 -13.15 -1.03 -4.53
C ALA A 8 -12.22 0.13 -4.91
N LEU A 9 -12.66 1.37 -4.66
CA LEU A 9 -11.85 2.56 -4.88
C LEU A 9 -10.63 2.61 -3.96
N ILE A 10 -10.78 2.30 -2.67
CA ILE A 10 -9.64 2.21 -1.74
C ILE A 10 -8.61 1.19 -2.25
N ILE A 11 -9.04 -0.03 -2.60
CA ILE A 11 -8.15 -1.08 -3.10
C ILE A 11 -7.40 -0.59 -4.34
N SER A 12 -8.12 -0.06 -5.34
CA SER A 12 -7.52 0.44 -6.58
C SER A 12 -6.50 1.55 -6.32
N VAL A 13 -6.80 2.51 -5.44
CA VAL A 13 -5.88 3.62 -5.13
C VAL A 13 -4.58 3.12 -4.47
N TYR A 14 -4.68 2.16 -3.55
CA TYR A 14 -3.49 1.61 -2.89
C TYR A 14 -2.70 0.66 -3.79
N GLU A 15 -3.36 -0.10 -4.66
CA GLU A 15 -2.69 -0.93 -5.67
C GLU A 15 -1.86 -0.06 -6.63
N ASP A 16 -2.44 1.05 -7.12
CA ASP A 16 -1.75 2.02 -7.96
C ASP A 16 -0.56 2.68 -7.25
N LEU A 17 -0.73 3.02 -5.96
CA LEU A 17 0.34 3.61 -5.14
C LEU A 17 1.50 2.64 -4.97
N LEU A 18 1.23 1.42 -4.51
CA LEU A 18 2.25 0.40 -4.26
C LEU A 18 2.97 0.02 -5.56
N SER A 19 2.24 -0.10 -6.67
CA SER A 19 2.82 -0.32 -7.99
C SER A 19 3.71 0.84 -8.45
N THR A 20 3.31 2.08 -8.14
CA THR A 20 4.12 3.26 -8.44
C THR A 20 5.38 3.32 -7.59
N ILE A 21 5.29 2.98 -6.30
CA ILE A 21 6.45 2.85 -5.41
C ILE A 21 7.40 1.79 -5.97
N PHE A 22 6.90 0.61 -6.32
CA PHE A 22 7.70 -0.45 -6.93
C PHE A 22 8.45 0.05 -8.16
N ARG A 23 7.72 0.59 -9.15
CA ARG A 23 8.30 1.09 -10.40
C ARG A 23 9.34 2.19 -10.19
N LYS A 24 9.14 3.09 -9.23
CA LYS A 24 10.05 4.23 -8.97
C LYS A 24 11.25 3.85 -8.11
N ALA A 25 11.09 2.97 -7.13
CA ALA A 25 12.17 2.56 -6.24
C ALA A 25 13.08 1.47 -6.87
N SER A 26 12.55 0.63 -7.76
CA SER A 26 13.31 -0.46 -8.38
C SER A 26 14.59 0.00 -9.10
N PRO A 27 14.60 1.12 -9.87
CA PRO A 27 15.84 1.66 -10.43
C PRO A 27 16.85 2.20 -9.40
N MET A 28 16.42 2.48 -8.16
CA MET A 28 17.26 3.10 -7.14
C MET A 28 17.99 2.06 -6.28
N VAL A 29 17.32 0.96 -5.94
CA VAL A 29 17.83 -0.05 -4.99
C VAL A 29 17.72 -1.49 -5.50
N GLY A 30 17.22 -1.68 -6.72
CA GLY A 30 17.01 -2.99 -7.33
C GLY A 30 15.61 -3.56 -7.05
N ALA A 31 15.00 -4.19 -8.07
CA ALA A 31 13.64 -4.71 -7.99
C ALA A 31 13.45 -5.79 -6.91
N ILE A 32 14.44 -6.67 -6.75
CA ILE A 32 14.43 -7.71 -5.71
C ILE A 32 14.36 -7.07 -4.32
N THR A 33 15.20 -6.06 -4.07
CA THR A 33 15.20 -5.31 -2.81
C THR A 33 13.83 -4.70 -2.54
N VAL A 34 13.20 -4.06 -3.54
CA VAL A 34 11.88 -3.45 -3.35
C VAL A 34 10.80 -4.50 -3.08
N ALA A 35 10.81 -5.63 -3.80
CA ALA A 35 9.91 -6.74 -3.55
C ALA A 35 10.07 -7.29 -2.12
N THR A 36 11.31 -7.46 -1.65
CA THR A 36 11.59 -7.89 -0.27
C THR A 36 11.07 -6.89 0.77
N LEU A 37 11.24 -5.58 0.54
CA LEU A 37 10.71 -4.56 1.46
C LEU A 37 9.18 -4.54 1.46
N LEU A 38 8.54 -4.71 0.30
CA LEU A 38 7.10 -4.82 0.17
C LEU A 38 6.55 -6.03 0.93
N GLU A 39 7.19 -7.19 0.76
CA GLU A 39 6.79 -8.43 1.43
C GLU A 39 7.01 -8.35 2.94
N SER A 40 8.17 -7.88 3.39
CA SER A 40 8.46 -7.70 4.81
C SER A 40 7.48 -6.74 5.49
N SER A 41 7.22 -5.59 4.88
CA SER A 41 6.27 -4.60 5.42
C SER A 41 4.82 -5.09 5.40
N LEU A 42 4.47 -5.96 4.46
CA LEU A 42 3.18 -6.63 4.38
C LEU A 42 3.02 -7.65 5.53
N GLU A 43 4.05 -8.44 5.83
CA GLU A 43 4.05 -9.38 6.96
C GLU A 43 3.80 -8.66 8.29
N ASP A 44 4.44 -7.51 8.51
CA ASP A 44 4.20 -6.69 9.70
C ASP A 44 2.74 -6.21 9.78
N ALA A 45 2.16 -5.76 8.67
CA ALA A 45 0.79 -5.27 8.62
C ALA A 45 -0.25 -6.40 8.81
N LYS A 46 0.05 -7.61 8.33
CA LYS A 46 -0.80 -8.81 8.49
C LYS A 46 -1.04 -9.19 9.95
N LEU A 47 -0.13 -8.83 10.86
CA LEU A 47 -0.27 -9.08 12.30
C LEU A 47 -1.49 -8.34 12.88
N ARG A 48 -1.76 -7.12 12.41
CA ARG A 48 -2.90 -6.30 12.86
C ARG A 48 -4.11 -6.40 11.93
N TYR A 49 -3.88 -6.66 10.64
CA TYR A 49 -4.92 -6.71 9.62
C TYR A 49 -4.86 -8.01 8.81
N PRO A 50 -5.44 -9.12 9.32
CA PRO A 50 -5.35 -10.43 8.68
C PRO A 50 -5.89 -10.51 7.24
N PHE A 51 -6.80 -9.61 6.85
CA PHE A 51 -7.32 -9.56 5.47
C PHE A 51 -6.24 -9.24 4.43
N LEU A 52 -5.11 -8.64 4.83
CA LEU A 52 -3.97 -8.39 3.96
C LEU A 52 -3.27 -9.67 3.48
N ARG A 53 -3.63 -10.84 4.02
CA ARG A 53 -3.21 -12.16 3.49
C ARG A 53 -3.62 -12.41 2.06
N ALA A 54 -4.61 -11.69 1.54
CA ALA A 54 -5.03 -11.78 0.14
C ALA A 54 -4.29 -10.82 -0.80
N ALA A 55 -3.32 -10.04 -0.29
CA ALA A 55 -2.39 -9.29 -1.12
C ALA A 55 -1.20 -10.16 -1.51
N GLU A 56 -0.74 -10.01 -2.74
CA GLU A 56 0.38 -10.75 -3.31
C GLU A 56 1.50 -9.77 -3.70
N VAL A 57 2.73 -10.12 -3.36
CA VAL A 57 3.95 -9.42 -3.79
C VAL A 57 4.72 -10.37 -4.69
N GLY A 58 5.15 -9.90 -5.85
CA GLY A 58 5.92 -10.67 -6.81
C GLY A 58 6.98 -9.83 -7.52
N GLU A 59 7.68 -10.45 -8.47
CA GLU A 59 8.76 -9.81 -9.22
C GLU A 59 8.33 -8.60 -10.05
N GLU A 60 7.03 -8.51 -10.37
CA GLU A 60 6.45 -7.40 -11.13
C GLU A 60 5.77 -6.32 -10.26
N GLY A 61 5.77 -6.49 -8.94
CA GLY A 61 5.19 -5.55 -7.99
C GLY A 61 4.11 -6.16 -7.09
N VAL A 62 2.99 -5.47 -6.94
CA VAL A 62 1.94 -5.80 -5.97
C VAL A 62 0.62 -6.05 -6.68
N SER A 63 -0.09 -7.10 -6.26
CA SER A 63 -1.47 -7.40 -6.67
C SER A 63 -2.39 -7.37 -5.45
N LEU A 64 -3.43 -6.55 -5.51
CA LEU A 64 -4.48 -6.46 -4.49
C LEU A 64 -5.78 -7.15 -4.94
N LYS A 65 -5.77 -7.89 -6.04
CA LYS A 65 -6.97 -8.54 -6.61
C LYS A 65 -7.69 -9.44 -5.60
N GLY A 66 -6.94 -10.15 -4.75
CA GLY A 66 -7.50 -11.01 -3.71
C GLY A 66 -8.31 -10.23 -2.65
N LEU A 67 -7.97 -8.97 -2.39
CA LEU A 67 -8.66 -8.12 -1.43
C LEU A 67 -10.10 -7.79 -1.85
N HIS A 68 -10.44 -7.80 -3.13
CA HIS A 68 -11.83 -7.55 -3.54
C HIS A 68 -12.82 -8.59 -2.98
N LYS A 69 -12.35 -9.83 -2.78
CA LYS A 69 -13.15 -10.90 -2.17
C LYS A 69 -13.16 -10.79 -0.64
N GLU A 70 -12.00 -10.62 -0.03
CA GLU A 70 -11.84 -10.53 1.43
C GLU A 70 -12.41 -9.24 2.03
N ALA A 71 -12.47 -8.15 1.25
CA ALA A 71 -13.00 -6.88 1.72
C ALA A 71 -14.53 -6.89 1.90
N LYS A 72 -15.23 -7.95 1.47
CA LYS A 72 -16.66 -8.09 1.73
C LYS A 72 -16.91 -8.16 3.24
N GLY A 73 -17.65 -7.19 3.76
CA GLY A 73 -17.94 -7.08 5.19
C GLY A 73 -16.89 -6.30 5.99
N ILE A 74 -15.79 -5.86 5.38
CA ILE A 74 -14.82 -4.98 6.02
C ILE A 74 -15.31 -3.52 5.92
N PRO A 75 -15.33 -2.76 7.03
CA PRO A 75 -15.60 -1.32 6.97
C PRO A 75 -14.53 -0.62 6.11
N PRO A 76 -14.91 0.28 5.17
CA PRO A 76 -13.95 1.01 4.33
C PRO A 76 -12.81 1.65 5.11
N GLN A 77 -13.10 2.20 6.29
CA GLN A 77 -12.11 2.81 7.18
C GLN A 77 -11.07 1.81 7.68
N LYS A 78 -11.49 0.58 8.01
CA LYS A 78 -10.58 -0.49 8.46
C LYS A 78 -9.72 -1.01 7.31
N LEU A 79 -10.27 -1.09 6.11
CA LEU A 79 -9.53 -1.44 4.89
C LEU A 79 -8.46 -0.40 4.57
N LYS A 80 -8.84 0.89 4.60
CA LYS A 80 -7.92 2.01 4.46
C LYS A 80 -6.81 1.96 5.51
N ALA A 81 -7.15 1.78 6.79
CA ALA A 81 -6.17 1.73 7.87
C ALA A 81 -5.13 0.61 7.68
N GLY A 82 -5.54 -0.58 7.24
CA GLY A 82 -4.59 -1.67 6.98
C GLY A 82 -3.64 -1.40 5.81
N LEU A 83 -4.15 -0.82 4.73
CA LEU A 83 -3.32 -0.45 3.58
C LEU A 83 -2.40 0.75 3.89
N GLU A 84 -2.87 1.72 4.67
CA GLU A 84 -2.05 2.83 5.19
C GLU A 84 -0.91 2.33 6.05
N GLU A 85 -1.18 1.36 6.92
CA GLU A 85 -0.17 0.76 7.77
C GLU A 85 0.91 0.03 6.97
N TRP A 86 0.51 -0.75 5.96
CA TRP A 86 1.46 -1.41 5.08
C TRP A 86 2.37 -0.39 4.38
N VAL A 87 1.80 0.67 3.81
CA VAL A 87 2.56 1.74 3.17
C VAL A 87 3.50 2.41 4.18
N SER A 88 3.05 2.67 5.41
CA SER A 88 3.88 3.25 6.46
C SER A 88 5.07 2.35 6.83
N ASN A 89 4.83 1.05 6.99
CA ASN A 89 5.88 0.07 7.29
C ASN A 89 6.90 0.02 6.13
N LEU A 90 6.43 0.07 4.88
CA LEU A 90 7.29 0.12 3.70
C LEU A 90 8.21 1.35 3.71
N PHE A 91 7.67 2.54 4.01
CA PHE A 91 8.47 3.76 4.11
C PHE A 91 9.48 3.72 5.24
N ALA A 92 9.12 3.14 6.39
CA ALA A 92 10.06 2.91 7.48
C ALA A 92 11.21 1.98 7.03
N ALA A 93 10.89 0.91 6.29
CA ALA A 93 11.89 -0.03 5.76
C ALA A 93 12.83 0.66 4.74
N PHE A 94 12.29 1.48 3.83
CA PHE A 94 13.11 2.30 2.93
C PHE A 94 13.99 3.31 3.67
N THR A 95 13.47 3.91 4.74
CA THR A 95 14.22 4.85 5.59
C THR A 95 15.42 4.18 6.22
N ILE A 96 15.22 3.01 6.82
CA ILE A 96 16.28 2.20 7.43
C ILE A 96 17.35 1.84 6.39
N LEU A 97 16.93 1.46 5.18
CA LEU A 97 17.86 1.05 4.12
C LEU A 97 18.64 2.21 3.50
N THR A 98 18.02 3.39 3.35
CA THR A 98 18.55 4.47 2.49
C THR A 98 18.83 5.79 3.20
N GLY A 99 18.61 5.90 4.50
CA GLY A 99 18.83 7.13 5.25
C GLY A 99 17.99 8.31 4.73
N ASP A 100 16.68 8.10 4.61
CA ASP A 100 15.63 9.02 4.12
C ASP A 100 15.65 9.40 2.62
N VAL A 101 16.67 9.01 1.84
CA VAL A 101 16.80 9.46 0.44
C VAL A 101 15.59 9.07 -0.42
N ILE A 102 15.15 7.81 -0.32
CA ILE A 102 14.00 7.32 -1.09
C ILE A 102 12.69 7.95 -0.60
N VAL A 103 12.53 8.13 0.71
CA VAL A 103 11.30 8.69 1.29
C VAL A 103 11.06 10.11 0.80
N ARG A 104 12.11 10.93 0.71
CA ARG A 104 12.00 12.31 0.17
C ARG A 104 11.60 12.34 -1.29
N GLN A 105 12.07 11.38 -2.09
CA GLN A 105 11.74 11.30 -3.52
C GLN A 105 10.32 10.79 -3.78
N LEU A 106 9.80 9.93 -2.90
CA LEU A 106 8.45 9.35 -3.01
C LEU A 106 7.36 10.14 -2.27
N GLY A 107 7.74 11.07 -1.37
CA GLY A 107 6.80 11.81 -0.52
C GLY A 107 5.71 12.57 -1.28
N ALA A 108 6.01 13.08 -2.48
CA ALA A 108 5.03 13.76 -3.32
C ALA A 108 3.88 12.83 -3.80
N GLU A 109 4.15 11.55 -4.01
CA GLU A 109 3.12 10.58 -4.42
C GLU A 109 2.21 10.20 -3.24
N VAL A 110 2.77 10.13 -2.04
CA VAL A 110 2.01 9.86 -0.81
C VAL A 110 1.03 10.98 -0.50
N GLU A 111 1.48 12.25 -0.60
CA GLU A 111 0.59 13.39 -0.38
C GLU A 111 -0.51 13.49 -1.45
N ARG A 112 -0.21 13.08 -2.68
CA ARG A 112 -1.22 13.00 -3.74
C ARG A 112 -2.32 11.99 -3.42
N VAL A 113 -1.95 10.81 -2.92
CA VAL A 113 -2.92 9.78 -2.49
C VAL A 113 -3.74 10.26 -1.29
N LYS A 114 -3.11 10.89 -0.30
CA LYS A 114 -3.83 11.48 0.85
C LYS A 114 -4.83 12.55 0.42
N ALA A 115 -4.46 13.42 -0.52
CA ALA A 115 -5.36 14.45 -1.04
C ALA A 115 -6.59 13.82 -1.73
N LYS A 116 -6.37 12.81 -2.57
CA LYS A 116 -7.44 12.08 -3.26
C LYS A 116 -8.39 11.38 -2.28
N LEU A 117 -7.89 10.88 -1.15
CA LEU A 117 -8.70 10.27 -0.09
C LEU A 117 -9.49 11.30 0.74
N ARG A 118 -8.94 12.50 0.97
CA ARG A 118 -9.62 13.60 1.69
C ARG A 118 -10.80 14.16 0.90
N GLU A 119 -10.67 14.28 -0.42
CA GLU A 119 -11.77 14.71 -1.30
C GLU A 119 -12.99 13.79 -1.25
N LEU A 120 -12.81 12.53 -0.82
CA LEU A 120 -13.84 11.49 -0.81
C LEU A 120 -14.62 11.36 0.52
N ARG A 121 -14.44 12.26 1.49
CA ARG A 121 -15.13 12.27 2.81
C ARG A 121 -15.15 10.89 3.51
N LEU A 122 -13.96 10.30 3.68
CA LEU A 122 -13.75 9.08 4.50
C LEU A 122 -13.19 9.42 5.90
N GLU A 123 -13.50 10.60 6.44
CA GLU A 123 -13.25 10.98 7.84
C GLU A 123 -14.30 10.37 8.78
#